data_AF-A0A2X4ZB54-F1
#
_entry.id   AF-A0A2X4ZB54-F1
#
_cell.length_a   1.000
_cell.length_b   1.000
_cell.length_c   1.000
_cell.angle_alpha   90.00
_cell.angle_beta   90.00
_cell.angle_gamma   90.00
#
_symmetry.space_group_name_H-M   'P 1'
#
loop_
_entity.id
_entity.type
_entity.pdbx_description
1 polymer ?
#
loop_
_entity_poly.entity_id
_entity_poly.type
_entity_poly.pdbx_seq_one_letter_code
_entity_poly.pdbx_strand_id
1 'polypeptide(L)'
;MYWETLPNWFWAIYYLLLIATLGIAVFSIVKKKMKSLSIVAIVFCVTVPVISLINSIGRPEEMNEFEHLISQLQQGAIWSIFTIVGYSFLLVWWFLFLFKSKTTVIVAS
;
A
#
# COMPACT_ATOMS: atom_id res chain seq x y z
N MET A 1 -5.20 -2.93 27.91
CA MET A 1 -4.07 -2.81 26.97
C MET A 1 -4.33 -3.65 25.71
N TYR A 2 -5.40 -3.35 24.96
CA TYR A 2 -5.80 -4.05 23.72
C TYR A 2 -6.00 -3.08 22.53
N TRP A 3 -5.70 -1.80 22.74
CA TRP A 3 -6.04 -0.71 21.81
C TRP A 3 -4.82 0.05 21.29
N GLU A 4 -3.62 -0.35 21.68
CA GLU A 4 -2.40 0.32 21.21
C GLU A 4 -2.04 -0.09 19.79
N THR A 5 -2.35 -1.31 19.35
CA THR A 5 -2.07 -1.72 17.97
C THR A 5 -3.30 -2.31 17.30
N LEU A 6 -3.35 -2.19 15.98
CA LEU A 6 -4.39 -2.83 15.19
C LEU A 6 -4.38 -4.35 15.40
N PRO A 7 -5.56 -5.01 15.34
CA PRO A 7 -5.64 -6.45 15.55
C PRO A 7 -4.70 -7.26 14.64
N ASN A 8 -4.15 -8.37 15.13
CA ASN A 8 -3.19 -9.19 14.38
C ASN A 8 -3.68 -9.64 12.99
N TRP A 9 -4.99 -9.85 12.83
CA TRP A 9 -5.57 -10.21 11.53
C TRP A 9 -5.41 -9.10 10.48
N PHE A 10 -5.43 -7.83 10.90
CA PHE A 10 -5.20 -6.69 10.03
C PHE A 10 -3.78 -6.73 9.47
N TRP A 11 -2.79 -6.93 10.35
CA TRP A 11 -1.39 -7.06 9.96
C TRP A 11 -1.15 -8.27 9.03
N ALA A 12 -1.81 -9.40 9.29
CA ALA A 12 -1.71 -10.56 8.41
C ALA A 12 -2.20 -10.25 6.98
N ILE A 13 -3.36 -9.59 6.83
CA ILE A 13 -3.89 -9.15 5.53
C ILE A 13 -2.96 -8.12 4.88
N TYR A 14 -2.47 -7.16 5.67
CA TYR A 14 -1.58 -6.11 5.22
C TYR A 14 -0.29 -6.68 4.60
N TYR A 15 0.41 -7.57 5.30
CA TYR A 15 1.63 -8.20 4.78
C TYR A 15 1.35 -9.09 3.57
N LEU A 16 0.21 -9.80 3.55
CA LEU A 16 -0.22 -10.59 2.40
C LEU A 16 -0.42 -9.70 1.16
N LEU A 17 -1.07 -8.55 1.30
CA LEU A 17 -1.24 -7.58 0.21
C LEU A 17 0.10 -7.04 -0.29
N LEU A 18 1.06 -6.76 0.58
CA LEU A 18 2.40 -6.32 0.16
C LEU A 18 3.13 -7.40 -0.66
N ILE A 19 3.13 -8.64 -0.17
CA ILE A 19 3.76 -9.77 -0.88
C ILE A 19 3.08 -10.00 -2.24
N ALA A 20 1.75 -9.98 -2.28
CA ALA A 20 0.99 -10.12 -3.51
C ALA A 20 1.30 -8.98 -4.50
N THR A 21 1.38 -7.74 -4.01
CA THR A 21 1.71 -6.56 -4.83
C THR A 21 3.09 -6.72 -5.47
N LEU A 22 4.11 -7.10 -4.69
CA LEU A 22 5.46 -7.34 -5.20
C LEU A 22 5.48 -8.45 -6.25
N GLY A 23 4.87 -9.60 -5.97
CA GLY A 23 4.83 -10.72 -6.91
C GLY A 23 4.15 -10.36 -8.23
N ILE A 24 3.00 -9.67 -8.17
CA ILE A 24 2.23 -9.27 -9.34
C ILE A 24 2.92 -8.15 -10.12
N ALA A 25 3.56 -7.20 -9.43
CA ALA A 25 4.29 -6.12 -10.07
C ALA A 25 5.50 -6.65 -10.84
N VAL A 26 6.25 -7.59 -10.24
CA VAL A 26 7.34 -8.30 -10.92
C VAL A 26 6.82 -9.07 -12.14
N PHE A 27 5.72 -9.82 -11.99
CA PHE A 27 5.09 -10.52 -13.11
C PHE A 27 4.68 -9.57 -14.26
N SER A 28 4.12 -8.41 -13.91
CA SER A 28 3.70 -7.38 -14.88
C SER A 28 4.90 -6.81 -15.65
N ILE A 29 6.02 -6.57 -14.97
CA ILE A 29 7.29 -6.13 -15.59
C ILE A 29 7.81 -7.19 -16.55
N VAL A 30 7.83 -8.46 -16.16
CA VAL A 30 8.28 -9.59 -17.00
C VAL A 30 7.39 -9.72 -18.24
N LYS A 31 6.08 -9.58 -18.09
CA LYS A 31 5.13 -9.58 -19.22
C LYS A 31 5.15 -8.29 -20.06
N LYS A 32 6.02 -7.32 -19.74
CA LYS A 32 6.11 -5.99 -20.36
C LYS A 32 4.78 -5.23 -20.38
N LYS A 33 3.83 -5.59 -19.51
CA LYS A 33 2.53 -4.91 -19.37
C LYS A 33 2.61 -3.94 -18.19
N MET A 34 2.29 -2.66 -18.43
CA MET A 34 2.31 -1.62 -17.39
C MET A 34 3.66 -1.51 -16.65
N LYS A 35 4.77 -1.65 -17.36
CA LYS A 35 6.12 -1.68 -16.78
C LYS A 35 6.41 -0.46 -15.89
N SER A 36 6.16 0.75 -16.38
CA SER A 36 6.41 1.99 -15.63
C SER A 36 5.59 2.04 -14.33
N LEU A 37 4.27 1.84 -14.42
CA LEU A 37 3.38 1.82 -13.26
C LEU A 37 3.74 0.72 -12.24
N SER A 38 4.21 -0.44 -12.71
CA SER A 38 4.61 -1.55 -11.84
C SER A 38 5.91 -1.27 -11.10
N ILE A 39 6.86 -0.55 -11.72
CA ILE A 39 8.08 -0.09 -11.03
C ILE A 39 7.70 0.89 -9.90
N VAL A 40 6.83 1.85 -10.19
CA VAL A 40 6.34 2.80 -9.18
C VAL A 40 5.59 2.07 -8.05
N ALA A 41 4.78 1.06 -8.39
CA ALA A 41 4.08 0.23 -7.40
C ALA A 41 5.06 -0.52 -6.48
N ILE A 42 6.16 -1.07 -6.99
CA ILE A 42 7.19 -1.71 -6.17
C ILE A 42 7.83 -0.69 -5.22
N VAL A 43 8.19 0.48 -5.73
CA VAL A 43 8.79 1.55 -4.91
C VAL A 43 7.85 1.94 -3.78
N PHE A 44 6.57 2.22 -4.06
CA PHE A 44 5.61 2.56 -3.00
C PHE A 44 5.31 1.39 -2.06
N CYS A 45 5.24 0.16 -2.57
CA CYS A 45 5.02 -1.04 -1.77
C CYS A 45 6.10 -1.26 -0.70
N VAL A 46 7.33 -0.77 -0.92
CA VAL A 46 8.43 -0.87 0.06
C VAL A 46 8.55 0.41 0.88
N THR A 47 8.53 1.57 0.23
CA THR A 47 8.80 2.85 0.91
C THR A 47 7.68 3.28 1.83
N VAL A 48 6.41 3.05 1.45
CA VAL A 48 5.26 3.47 2.25
C VAL A 48 5.19 2.75 3.60
N PRO A 49 5.29 1.40 3.68
CA PRO A 49 5.37 0.71 4.97
C PRO A 49 6.56 1.17 5.82
N VAL A 50 7.74 1.32 5.21
CA VAL A 50 8.96 1.69 5.93
C VAL A 50 8.85 3.10 6.52
N ILE A 51 8.40 4.07 5.73
CA ILE A 51 8.21 5.46 6.19
C ILE A 51 7.12 5.50 7.28
N SER A 52 6.02 4.77 7.08
CA SER A 52 4.94 4.71 8.06
C SER A 52 5.40 4.07 9.37
N LEU A 53 6.22 3.01 9.33
CA LEU A 53 6.77 2.36 10.52
C LEU A 53 7.72 3.30 11.27
N ILE A 54 8.68 3.91 10.59
CA ILE A 54 9.65 4.83 11.20
C ILE A 54 8.94 5.98 11.91
N ASN A 55 7.92 6.58 11.29
CA ASN A 55 7.18 7.71 11.87
C ASN A 55 6.12 7.29 12.90
N SER A 56 5.89 5.98 13.06
CA SER A 56 5.06 5.44 14.13
C SER A 56 5.86 5.08 15.38
N ILE A 57 7.20 5.09 15.31
CA ILE A 57 8.07 4.92 16.48
C ILE A 57 7.98 6.19 17.35
N GLY A 58 7.74 6.02 18.65
CA GLY A 58 7.58 7.14 19.58
C GLY A 58 6.20 7.80 19.52
N ARG A 59 5.20 7.10 18.98
CA ARG A 59 3.77 7.49 19.07
C ARG A 59 3.31 7.53 20.54
N PRO A 60 2.37 8.42 20.90
CA PRO A 60 1.73 8.41 22.22
C PRO A 60 1.12 7.04 22.58
N GLU A 61 1.27 6.62 23.84
CA GLU A 61 0.90 5.27 24.35
C GLU A 61 -0.62 4.97 24.36
N GLU A 62 -1.48 5.92 23.97
CA GLU A 62 -2.93 5.74 23.94
C GLU A 62 -3.55 5.83 22.54
N MET A 63 -2.72 5.98 21.50
CA MET A 63 -3.16 6.12 20.12
C MET A 63 -2.71 4.90 19.31
N ASN A 64 -3.52 4.40 18.40
CA ASN A 64 -3.09 3.32 17.48
C ASN A 64 -2.38 3.86 16.23
N GLU A 65 -1.82 2.98 15.39
CA GLU A 65 -1.04 3.36 14.20
C GLU A 65 -1.87 4.19 13.22
N PHE A 66 -3.13 3.81 13.06
CA PHE A 66 -4.04 4.44 12.12
C PHE A 66 -4.46 5.82 12.60
N GLU A 67 -4.86 5.95 13.86
CA GLU A 67 -5.19 7.23 14.48
C GLU A 67 -4.00 8.19 14.45
N HIS A 68 -2.79 7.70 14.69
CA HIS A 68 -1.57 8.51 14.56
C HIS A 68 -1.39 9.04 13.15
N LEU A 69 -1.52 8.17 12.14
CA LEU A 69 -1.43 8.57 10.74
C LEU A 69 -2.46 9.65 10.39
N ILE A 70 -3.70 9.51 10.85
CA ILE A 70 -4.77 10.49 10.60
C ILE A 70 -4.51 11.80 11.35
N SER A 71 -4.08 11.73 12.61
CA SER A 71 -3.75 12.94 13.39
C SER A 71 -2.62 13.75 12.73
N GLN A 72 -1.62 13.06 12.18
CA GLN A 72 -0.47 13.65 11.52
C GLN A 72 -0.85 14.18 10.13
N LEU A 73 -1.79 13.53 9.45
CA LEU A 73 -2.39 14.06 8.23
C LEU A 73 -3.13 15.38 8.47
N GLN A 74 -3.92 15.47 9.54
CA GLN A 74 -4.63 16.71 9.90
C GLN A 74 -3.66 17.85 10.23
N GLN A 75 -2.49 17.52 10.78
CA GLN A 75 -1.40 18.46 11.03
C GLN A 75 -0.60 18.80 9.76
N GLY A 76 -0.91 18.18 8.62
CA GLY A 76 -0.22 18.42 7.35
C GLY A 76 1.17 17.80 7.27
N ALA A 77 1.47 16.77 8.06
CA ALA A 77 2.77 16.12 8.03
C ALA A 77 3.04 15.50 6.65
N ILE A 78 4.21 15.81 6.07
CA ILE A 78 4.56 15.39 4.71
C ILE A 78 4.58 13.87 4.58
N TRP A 79 5.07 13.17 5.62
CA TRP A 79 5.16 11.72 5.63
C TRP A 79 3.78 11.05 5.63
N SER A 80 2.78 11.62 6.32
CA SER A 80 1.42 11.06 6.35
C SER A 80 0.71 11.31 5.03
N ILE A 81 0.91 12.47 4.41
CA ILE A 81 0.42 12.76 3.05
C ILE A 81 1.03 11.77 2.05
N PHE A 82 2.36 11.59 2.09
CA PHE A 82 3.06 10.62 1.25
C PHE A 82 2.51 9.20 1.45
N THR A 83 2.29 8.80 2.71
CA THR A 83 1.77 7.47 3.06
C THR A 83 0.38 7.24 2.48
N ILE A 84 -0.53 8.21 2.60
CA ILE A 84 -1.89 8.13 2.05
C ILE A 84 -1.87 8.10 0.52
N VAL A 85 -1.13 9.00 -0.12
CA VAL A 85 -1.00 9.03 -1.57
C VAL A 85 -0.42 7.72 -2.09
N GLY A 86 0.59 7.17 -1.41
CA GLY A 86 1.20 5.89 -1.73
C GLY A 86 0.21 4.72 -1.66
N TYR A 87 -0.58 4.62 -0.58
CA TYR A 87 -1.63 3.60 -0.48
C TYR A 87 -2.74 3.79 -1.53
N SER A 88 -3.18 5.02 -1.76
CA SER A 88 -4.17 5.32 -2.82
C SER A 88 -3.65 4.92 -4.20
N PHE A 89 -2.37 5.18 -4.50
CA PHE A 89 -1.74 4.75 -5.74
C PHE A 89 -1.74 3.22 -5.87
N LEU A 90 -1.36 2.49 -4.81
CA LEU A 90 -1.37 1.03 -4.82
C LEU A 90 -2.77 0.47 -5.08
N LEU A 91 -3.81 1.05 -4.49
CA LEU A 91 -5.21 0.67 -4.75
C LEU A 91 -5.60 0.89 -6.21
N VAL A 92 -5.27 2.06 -6.78
CA VAL A 92 -5.52 2.36 -8.20
C VAL A 92 -4.74 1.41 -9.10
N TRP A 93 -3.48 1.10 -8.78
CA TRP A 93 -2.67 0.17 -9.54
C TRP A 93 -3.28 -1.25 -9.55
N TRP A 94 -3.73 -1.73 -8.39
CA TRP A 94 -4.45 -3.00 -8.28
C TRP A 94 -5.73 -3.03 -9.11
N PHE A 95 -6.52 -1.95 -9.06
CA PHE A 95 -7.70 -1.80 -9.90
C PHE A 95 -7.32 -1.88 -11.39
N LEU A 96 -6.34 -1.11 -11.85
CA LEU A 96 -5.89 -1.15 -13.24
C LEU A 96 -5.39 -2.54 -13.66
N PHE A 97 -4.64 -3.22 -12.79
CA PHE A 97 -4.16 -4.57 -13.07
C PHE A 97 -5.31 -5.57 -13.24
N LEU A 98 -6.27 -5.59 -12.30
CA LEU A 98 -7.40 -6.52 -12.32
C LEU A 98 -8.33 -6.27 -13.51
N PHE A 99 -8.68 -5.00 -13.78
CA PHE A 99 -9.62 -4.64 -14.84
C PHE A 99 -9.00 -4.77 -16.24
N LYS A 100 -7.72 -4.45 -16.42
CA LYS A 100 -7.03 -4.65 -17.70
C LYS A 100 -6.83 -6.12 -18.05
N SER A 101 -6.77 -7.01 -17.06
CA SER A 101 -6.72 -8.45 -17.31
C SER A 101 -8.01 -8.98 -17.97
N LYS A 102 -9.17 -8.40 -17.65
CA LYS A 102 -10.48 -8.81 -18.20
C LYS A 102 -10.65 -8.41 -19.67
N THR A 103 -10.14 -7.25 -20.09
CA THR A 103 -10.27 -6.80 -21.49
C THR A 103 -9.57 -7.73 -22.48
N THR A 104 -8.50 -8.41 -22.09
CA THR A 104 -7.84 -9.39 -22.98
C THR A 104 -8.67 -10.68 -23.14
N VAL A 105 -9.47 -11.05 -22.13
CA VAL A 105 -10.29 -12.27 -22.17
C VAL A 105 -11.57 -12.05 -22.99
N ILE A 106 -12.15 -10.85 -22.97
CA ILE A 106 -13.43 -10.56 -23.64
C ILE A 106 -13.27 -10.34 -25.15
N VAL A 107 -12.09 -9.94 -25.64
CA VAL A 107 -11.84 -9.71 -27.08
C VAL A 107 -11.38 -10.99 -27.81
N ALA A 108 -11.17 -12.08 -27.09
CA ALA A 108 -10.70 -13.36 -27.63
C ALA A 108 -11.78 -14.46 -27.70
N SER A 109 -13.05 -14.12 -27.48
CA SER A 109 -14.21 -15.03 -27.52
C SER A 109 -15.12 -14.75 -28.72
#